data_AF-A0A1H3JWH3-F1
#
_entry.id   AF-A0A1H3JWH3-F1
#
_cell.length_a   1.000
_cell.length_b   1.000
_cell.length_c   1.000
_cell.angle_alpha   90.00
_cell.angle_beta   90.00
_cell.angle_gamma   90.00
#
_symmetry.space_group_name_H-M   'P 1'
#
loop_
_entity.id
_entity.type
_entity.pdbx_description
1 polymer ?
#
loop_
_entity_poly.entity_id
_entity_poly.type
_entity_poly.pdbx_seq_one_letter_code
_entity_poly.pdbx_strand_id
1 'polypeptide(L)'
;MLVAKKEVYSYYEDNNIDIKRTKKVTQNKKSNSSAKIKFFAVAFLILFVCLGVLFRYAQITQIKMEISKLEKDIKTLNKHKVDISLDLERIKESGWIEKEAETRLGMIYPTNEQVVYIAVNSYDIDSGIKVEEKSEKLGFLKLFSNVIGQISNKL
;
A
#
# COMPACT_ATOMS: atom_id res chain seq x y z
N MET A 1 -90.38 34.30 -63.84
CA MET A 1 -90.91 33.42 -64.89
C MET A 1 -89.85 33.30 -65.98
N LEU A 2 -89.51 32.06 -66.36
CA LEU A 2 -88.89 31.59 -67.62
C LEU A 2 -87.58 32.26 -68.11
N VAL A 3 -86.47 31.50 -68.13
CA VAL A 3 -85.91 30.79 -69.32
C VAL A 3 -85.17 31.78 -70.25
N ALA A 4 -83.86 31.95 -70.14
CA ALA A 4 -82.75 31.09 -70.60
C ALA A 4 -82.34 31.27 -72.07
N LYS A 5 -81.03 31.02 -72.30
CA LYS A 5 -80.30 30.79 -73.57
C LYS A 5 -79.81 32.08 -74.28
N LYS A 6 -78.61 32.14 -74.89
CA LYS A 6 -77.87 31.10 -75.60
C LYS A 6 -76.47 31.55 -76.10
N GLU A 7 -75.44 30.78 -75.74
CA GLU A 7 -74.26 30.31 -76.52
C GLU A 7 -73.25 31.36 -77.08
N VAL A 8 -71.94 31.08 -77.22
CA VAL A 8 -71.38 30.21 -78.29
C VAL A 8 -69.88 29.86 -78.02
N TYR A 9 -69.60 28.54 -77.96
CA TYR A 9 -68.46 27.75 -78.52
C TYR A 9 -67.00 28.14 -78.18
N SER A 10 -65.99 27.26 -78.09
CA SER A 10 -65.75 25.83 -78.36
C SER A 10 -64.25 25.63 -78.03
N TYR A 11 -63.79 24.54 -77.41
CA TYR A 11 -63.42 23.30 -78.10
C TYR A 11 -63.08 22.21 -77.05
N TYR A 12 -63.40 20.96 -77.40
CA TYR A 12 -63.24 19.72 -76.62
C TYR A 12 -61.74 19.31 -76.53
N GLU A 13 -61.26 18.41 -75.67
CA GLU A 13 -61.55 16.96 -75.61
C GLU A 13 -60.84 16.39 -74.37
N ASP A 14 -61.59 15.90 -73.38
CA ASP A 14 -61.74 14.48 -73.02
C ASP A 14 -60.47 13.61 -73.17
N ASN A 15 -60.00 13.06 -72.04
CA ASN A 15 -59.93 11.61 -71.84
C ASN A 15 -59.39 11.29 -70.44
N ASN A 16 -60.34 11.05 -69.54
CA ASN A 16 -60.35 10.05 -68.46
C ASN A 16 -59.21 10.04 -67.40
N ILE A 17 -59.61 9.98 -66.13
CA ILE A 17 -59.28 8.92 -65.13
C ILE A 17 -59.34 9.50 -63.69
N ASP A 18 -60.45 9.16 -63.02
CA ASP A 18 -60.62 8.77 -61.62
C ASP A 18 -60.30 9.71 -60.44
N ILE A 19 -61.39 10.02 -59.73
CA ILE A 19 -61.45 10.55 -58.37
C ILE A 19 -60.74 9.56 -57.41
N LYS A 20 -59.55 9.92 -56.90
CA LYS A 20 -59.01 9.33 -55.66
C LYS A 20 -58.93 10.38 -54.57
N ARG A 21 -59.86 10.26 -53.62
CA ARG A 21 -59.83 10.90 -52.30
C ARG A 21 -58.40 10.91 -51.77
N THR A 22 -57.86 12.09 -51.50
CA THR A 22 -56.56 12.28 -50.86
C THR A 22 -56.64 11.69 -49.44
N LYS A 23 -56.24 10.42 -49.30
CA LYS A 23 -55.91 9.87 -47.99
C LYS A 23 -54.74 10.69 -47.45
N LYS A 24 -55.00 11.52 -46.44
CA LYS A 24 -53.94 12.13 -45.63
C LYS A 24 -53.12 10.99 -45.04
N VAL A 25 -51.97 10.72 -45.64
CA VAL A 25 -50.93 9.87 -45.05
C VAL A 25 -50.42 10.63 -43.85
N THR A 26 -50.88 10.24 -42.66
CA THR A 26 -50.25 10.63 -41.40
C THR A 26 -48.85 10.05 -41.41
N GLN A 27 -47.87 10.86 -41.81
CA GLN A 27 -46.47 10.53 -41.63
C GLN A 27 -46.23 10.42 -40.13
N ASN A 28 -46.15 9.19 -39.64
CA ASN A 28 -45.62 8.89 -38.31
C ASN A 28 -44.17 9.40 -38.28
N LYS A 29 -43.97 10.62 -37.76
CA LYS A 29 -42.66 11.12 -37.36
C LYS A 29 -42.16 10.20 -36.25
N LYS A 30 -41.40 9.16 -36.62
CA LYS A 30 -40.60 8.40 -35.66
C LYS A 30 -39.75 9.41 -34.91
N SER A 31 -39.99 9.57 -33.62
CA SER A 31 -39.27 10.54 -32.80
C SER A 31 -37.80 10.13 -32.76
N ASN A 32 -36.91 11.05 -33.12
CA ASN A 32 -35.45 10.87 -33.07
C ASN A 32 -34.89 10.78 -31.63
N SER A 33 -35.74 10.44 -30.66
CA SER A 33 -35.40 10.37 -29.23
C SER A 33 -34.32 9.32 -28.94
N SER A 34 -34.29 8.24 -29.72
CA SER A 34 -33.29 7.17 -29.60
C SER A 34 -31.86 7.63 -29.89
N ALA A 35 -31.66 8.67 -30.72
CA ALA A 35 -30.33 9.21 -30.99
C ALA A 35 -29.76 9.95 -29.77
N LYS A 36 -30.59 10.70 -29.04
CA LYS A 36 -30.19 11.43 -27.82
C LYS A 36 -29.77 10.46 -26.71
N ILE A 37 -30.48 9.34 -26.58
CA ILE A 37 -30.16 8.28 -25.61
C ILE A 37 -28.81 7.63 -25.93
N LYS A 38 -28.49 7.42 -27.22
CA LYS A 38 -27.18 6.89 -27.65
C LYS A 38 -26.02 7.83 -27.28
N PHE A 39 -26.19 9.14 -27.46
CA PHE A 39 -25.17 10.12 -27.04
C PHE A 39 -24.95 10.10 -25.52
N PHE A 40 -26.02 10.04 -24.73
CA PHE A 40 -25.92 9.89 -23.28
C PHE A 40 -25.21 8.58 -22.90
N ALA A 41 -25.53 7.47 -23.54
CA ALA A 41 -24.89 6.18 -23.28
C ALA A 41 -23.38 6.24 -23.55
N VAL A 42 -22.95 6.87 -24.64
CA VAL A 42 -21.51 7.04 -24.95
C VAL A 42 -20.83 7.95 -23.92
N ALA A 43 -21.47 9.05 -23.52
CA ALA A 43 -20.94 9.94 -22.48
C ALA A 43 -20.77 9.21 -21.13
N PHE A 44 -21.75 8.39 -20.74
CA PHE A 44 -21.64 7.54 -19.55
C PHE A 44 -20.52 6.51 -19.66
N LEU A 45 -20.33 5.91 -20.84
CA LEU A 45 -19.27 4.94 -21.07
C LEU A 45 -17.88 5.57 -20.90
N ILE A 46 -17.69 6.77 -21.45
CA ILE A 46 -16.45 7.56 -21.28
C ILE A 46 -16.23 7.91 -19.80
N LEU A 47 -17.29 8.33 -19.10
CA LEU A 47 -17.22 8.65 -17.68
C LEU A 47 -16.83 7.43 -16.83
N PHE A 48 -17.38 6.25 -17.13
CA PHE A 48 -17.03 4.99 -16.46
C PHE A 48 -15.56 4.61 -16.68
N VAL A 49 -15.04 4.78 -17.91
CA VAL A 49 -13.63 4.54 -18.20
C VAL A 49 -12.73 5.49 -17.39
N CYS A 50 -13.09 6.78 -17.34
CA CYS A 50 -12.35 7.78 -16.57
C CYS A 50 -12.32 7.46 -15.07
N LEU A 51 -13.48 7.08 -14.50
CA LEU A 51 -13.58 6.63 -13.11
C LEU A 51 -12.78 5.36 -12.84
N GLY A 52 -12.78 4.40 -13.77
CA GLY A 52 -12.01 3.17 -13.66
C GLY A 52 -10.50 3.44 -13.57
N VAL A 53 -10.00 4.35 -14.41
CA VAL A 53 -8.60 4.79 -14.37
C VAL A 53 -8.30 5.48 -13.04
N LEU A 54 -9.16 6.40 -12.59
CA LEU A 54 -8.98 7.09 -11.31
C LEU A 54 -8.96 6.11 -10.12
N PHE A 55 -9.81 5.09 -10.12
CA PHE A 55 -9.83 4.07 -9.07
C PHE A 55 -8.51 3.29 -8.98
N ARG A 56 -7.90 2.97 -10.13
CA ARG A 56 -6.56 2.36 -10.17
C ARG A 56 -5.49 3.30 -9.62
N TYR A 57 -5.53 4.57 -9.97
CA TYR A 57 -4.61 5.57 -9.40
C TYR A 57 -4.79 5.75 -7.89
N ALA A 58 -6.03 5.70 -7.39
CA ALA A 58 -6.30 5.75 -5.95
C ALA A 58 -5.68 4.54 -5.22
N GLN A 59 -5.82 3.33 -5.77
CA GLN A 59 -5.17 2.12 -5.22
C GLN A 59 -3.65 2.25 -5.19
N ILE A 60 -3.04 2.73 -6.29
CA ILE A 60 -1.59 2.98 -6.36
C ILE A 60 -1.18 4.00 -5.30
N THR A 61 -1.97 5.05 -5.11
CA THR A 61 -1.69 6.10 -4.13
C THR A 61 -1.78 5.58 -2.70
N GLN A 62 -2.77 4.72 -2.39
CA GLN A 62 -2.85 4.06 -1.09
C GLN A 62 -1.61 3.20 -0.80
N ILE A 63 -1.20 2.39 -1.78
CA ILE A 63 0.03 1.57 -1.65
C ILE A 63 1.26 2.47 -1.47
N LYS A 64 1.38 3.58 -2.21
CA LYS A 64 2.47 4.55 -2.03
C LYS A 64 2.47 5.20 -0.64
N MET A 65 1.30 5.51 -0.08
CA MET A 65 1.19 6.02 1.28
C MET A 65 1.63 4.99 2.31
N GLU A 66 1.25 3.73 2.12
CA GLU A 66 1.67 2.63 2.99
C GLU A 66 3.19 2.42 2.95
N ILE A 67 3.78 2.44 1.75
CA ILE A 67 5.25 2.39 1.57
C ILE A 67 5.91 3.56 2.30
N SER A 68 5.41 4.78 2.15
CA SER A 68 5.98 5.95 2.83
C SER A 68 5.87 5.87 4.35
N LYS A 69 4.78 5.31 4.87
CA LYS A 69 4.62 5.04 6.30
C LYS A 69 5.65 4.01 6.76
N LEU A 70 5.78 2.89 6.05
CA LEU A 70 6.72 1.83 6.38
C LEU A 70 8.18 2.33 6.34
N GLU A 71 8.52 3.17 5.38
CA GLU A 71 9.84 3.81 5.29
C GLU A 71 10.12 4.76 6.46
N LYS A 72 9.10 5.52 6.91
CA LYS A 72 9.20 6.33 8.14
C LYS A 72 9.44 5.45 9.36
N ASP A 73 8.73 4.34 9.48
CA ASP A 73 8.86 3.40 10.59
C ASP A 73 10.25 2.74 10.61
N ILE A 74 10.81 2.40 9.46
CA ILE A 74 12.20 1.92 9.34
C ILE A 74 13.19 3.01 9.78
N LYS A 75 12.95 4.26 9.39
CA LYS A 75 13.82 5.38 9.73
C LYS A 75 13.79 5.68 11.23
N THR A 76 12.62 5.63 11.88
CA THR A 76 12.50 5.82 13.32
C THR A 76 13.20 4.67 14.06
N LEU A 77 12.98 3.43 13.65
CA LEU A 77 13.61 2.27 14.28
C LEU A 77 15.15 2.30 14.15
N ASN A 78 15.67 2.70 13.00
CA ASN A 78 17.11 2.88 12.82
C ASN A 78 17.67 4.01 13.69
N LYS A 79 16.94 5.12 13.86
CA LYS A 79 17.34 6.16 14.82
C LYS A 79 17.42 5.62 16.23
N HIS A 80 16.40 4.89 16.68
CA HIS A 80 16.42 4.26 18.00
C HIS A 80 17.61 3.31 18.18
N LYS A 81 17.96 2.52 17.15
CA LYS A 81 19.13 1.65 17.18
C LYS A 81 20.43 2.45 17.34
N VAL A 82 20.58 3.55 16.59
CA VAL A 82 21.76 4.42 16.68
C VAL A 82 21.84 5.08 18.05
N ASP A 83 20.73 5.61 18.57
CA ASP A 83 20.68 6.25 19.90
C ASP A 83 21.09 5.26 21.00
N ILE A 84 20.54 4.04 20.99
CA ILE A 84 20.91 2.98 21.95
C ILE A 84 22.39 2.60 21.82
N SER A 85 22.91 2.56 20.59
CA SER A 85 24.33 2.29 20.36
C SER A 85 25.23 3.39 20.93
N LEU A 86 24.84 4.65 20.76
CA LEU A 86 25.55 5.79 21.33
C LEU A 86 25.46 5.81 22.86
N ASP A 87 24.31 5.48 23.42
CA ASP A 87 24.14 5.34 24.87
C ASP A 87 25.02 4.22 25.44
N LEU A 88 25.11 3.09 24.73
CA LEU A 88 26.03 1.99 25.08
C LEU A 88 27.49 2.43 25.02
N GLU A 89 27.87 3.16 23.98
CA GLU A 89 29.22 3.68 23.83
C GLU A 89 29.56 4.65 24.96
N ARG A 90 28.65 5.55 25.31
CA ARG A 90 28.78 6.46 26.47
C ARG A 90 28.90 5.71 27.81
N ILE A 91 28.15 4.62 28.01
CA ILE A 91 28.26 3.81 29.24
C ILE A 91 29.58 3.03 29.28
N LYS A 92 30.05 2.57 28.11
CA LYS A 92 31.32 1.85 27.97
C LYS A 92 32.52 2.78 28.10
N GLU A 93 32.37 4.07 27.82
CA GLU A 93 33.42 5.05 28.07
C GLU A 93 33.81 5.03 29.56
N SER A 94 35.08 4.70 29.81
CA SER A 94 35.66 4.62 31.16
C SER A 94 35.38 5.86 32.00
N GLY A 95 35.32 7.05 31.38
CA GLY A 95 35.06 8.31 32.07
C GLY A 95 33.64 8.43 32.64
N TRP A 96 32.63 7.78 32.05
CA TRP A 96 31.28 7.75 32.64
C TRP A 96 31.26 6.89 33.90
N ILE A 97 31.89 5.71 33.85
CA ILE A 97 32.01 4.80 34.99
C ILE A 97 32.81 5.46 36.13
N GLU A 98 33.91 6.13 35.81
CA GLU A 98 34.74 6.89 36.75
C GLU A 98 33.92 7.96 37.47
N LYS A 99 33.21 8.81 36.71
CA LYS A 99 32.36 9.86 37.28
C LYS A 99 31.22 9.31 38.14
N GLU A 100 30.59 8.22 37.71
CA GLU A 100 29.52 7.57 38.46
C GLU A 100 30.05 6.95 39.77
N ALA A 101 31.25 6.36 39.73
CA ALA A 101 31.93 5.80 40.89
C ALA A 101 32.31 6.89 41.91
N GLU A 102 32.85 8.02 41.46
CA GLU A 102 33.16 9.15 42.34
C GLU A 102 31.89 9.76 42.95
N THR A 103 30.86 10.03 42.14
CA THR A 103 29.68 10.77 42.58
C THR A 103 28.69 9.95 43.39
N ARG A 104 28.43 8.69 43.00
CA ARG A 104 27.44 7.84 43.68
C ARG A 104 28.02 6.90 44.71
N LEU A 105 29.21 6.38 44.45
CA LEU A 105 29.89 5.44 45.35
C LEU A 105 30.89 6.15 46.26
N GLY A 106 31.15 7.44 46.04
CA GLY A 106 32.12 8.21 46.83
C GLY A 106 33.54 7.70 46.65
N MET A 107 33.82 7.01 45.54
CA MET A 107 35.16 6.48 45.27
C MET A 107 36.14 7.63 45.03
N ILE A 108 37.37 7.46 45.49
CA ILE A 108 38.45 8.44 45.33
C ILE A 108 39.61 7.71 44.67
N TYR A 109 40.28 8.37 43.71
CA TYR A 109 41.47 7.81 43.09
C TYR A 109 42.54 7.50 44.15
N PRO A 110 43.16 6.30 44.09
CA PRO A 110 44.22 5.93 45.02
C PRO A 110 45.45 6.82 44.80
N THR A 111 46.13 7.16 45.88
CA THR A 111 47.43 7.84 45.79
C THR A 111 48.52 6.85 45.37
N ASN A 112 49.63 7.36 44.81
CA ASN A 112 50.74 6.51 44.33
C ASN A 112 51.30 5.56 45.40
N GLU A 113 51.19 5.92 46.68
CA GLU A 113 51.64 5.14 47.82
C GLU A 113 50.70 3.96 48.15
N GLN A 114 49.44 4.01 47.69
CA GLN A 114 48.42 2.99 47.91
C GLN A 114 48.37 1.93 46.80
N VAL A 115 49.15 2.10 45.72
CA VAL A 115 49.17 1.18 44.57
C VAL A 115 50.26 0.13 44.79
N VAL A 116 49.86 -1.13 44.90
CA VAL A 116 50.77 -2.28 45.03
C VAL A 116 50.69 -3.14 43.77
N TYR A 117 51.81 -3.30 43.07
CA TYR A 117 51.91 -4.15 41.88
C TYR A 117 52.21 -5.59 42.31
N ILE A 118 51.35 -6.52 41.89
CA ILE A 118 51.52 -7.96 42.14
C ILE A 118 51.88 -8.64 40.83
N ALA A 119 52.98 -9.39 40.83
CA ALA A 119 53.37 -10.23 39.70
C ALA A 119 52.50 -11.50 39.70
N VAL A 120 51.62 -11.63 38.71
CA VAL A 120 50.80 -12.84 38.55
C VAL A 120 51.55 -13.82 37.64
N ASN A 121 51.92 -14.98 38.18
CA ASN A 121 52.44 -16.07 37.37
C ASN A 121 51.28 -16.73 36.61
N SER A 122 51.46 -16.95 35.31
CA SER A 122 50.43 -17.47 34.39
C SER A 122 49.89 -18.86 34.73
N TYR A 123 50.48 -19.55 35.71
CA TYR A 123 50.08 -20.90 36.14
C TYR A 123 48.91 -20.90 37.15
N ASP A 124 48.59 -19.77 37.79
CA ASP A 124 47.58 -19.71 38.87
C ASP A 124 46.17 -19.32 38.38
N ILE A 125 46.01 -19.01 37.09
CA ILE A 125 44.70 -18.62 36.52
C ILE A 125 43.82 -19.85 36.19
N ASP A 126 44.41 -21.03 36.03
CA ASP A 126 43.69 -22.25 35.61
C ASP A 126 43.14 -23.09 36.78
N SER A 127 43.65 -22.91 38.00
CA SER A 127 43.36 -23.80 39.14
C SER A 127 42.28 -23.30 40.12
N GLY A 128 41.60 -22.17 39.84
CA GLY A 128 40.65 -21.55 40.77
C GLY A 128 39.23 -21.30 40.27
N ILE A 129 38.96 -21.39 38.96
CA ILE A 129 37.63 -21.07 38.42
C ILE A 129 36.89 -22.37 38.08
N LYS A 130 36.34 -23.03 39.10
CA LYS A 130 35.20 -23.94 38.89
C LYS A 130 33.95 -23.08 38.61
N VAL A 131 33.84 -22.58 37.38
CA VAL A 131 32.54 -22.13 36.86
C VAL A 131 31.76 -23.40 36.58
N GLU A 132 30.89 -23.74 37.52
CA GLU A 132 29.82 -24.69 37.32
C GLU A 132 28.84 -24.06 36.32
N GLU A 133 29.13 -24.23 35.02
CA GLU A 133 28.21 -23.91 33.95
C GLU A 133 27.11 -24.98 33.96
N LYS A 134 26.10 -24.77 34.80
CA LYS A 134 24.83 -25.49 34.72
C LYS A 134 24.16 -25.13 33.39
N SER A 135 24.55 -25.85 32.35
CA SER A 135 24.00 -25.75 31.01
C SER A 135 22.58 -26.35 30.97
N GLU A 136 21.59 -25.54 31.34
CA GLU A 136 20.17 -25.83 31.03
C GLU A 136 19.89 -25.84 29.50
N LYS A 137 20.91 -25.59 28.67
CA LYS A 137 20.85 -25.66 27.21
C LYS A 137 20.95 -27.08 26.62
N LEU A 138 21.19 -28.12 27.41
CA LEU A 138 21.27 -29.50 26.91
C LEU A 138 19.91 -30.21 26.75
N GLY A 139 18.83 -29.72 27.38
CA GLY A 139 17.50 -30.35 27.30
C GLY A 139 16.72 -30.00 26.02
N PHE A 140 16.68 -28.71 25.67
CA PHE A 140 15.90 -28.24 24.51
C PHE A 140 16.53 -28.68 23.18
N LEU A 141 17.86 -28.61 23.05
CA LEU A 141 18.55 -29.01 21.82
C LEU A 141 18.42 -30.52 21.52
N LYS A 142 18.29 -31.37 22.55
CA LYS A 142 18.10 -32.82 22.40
C LYS A 142 16.70 -33.19 21.89
N LEU A 143 15.69 -32.37 22.18
CA LEU A 143 14.34 -32.52 21.62
C LEU A 143 14.30 -32.15 20.14
N PHE A 144 15.02 -31.10 19.73
CA PHE A 144 15.12 -30.70 18.32
C PHE A 144 15.95 -31.68 17.48
N SER A 145 17.03 -32.25 18.02
CA SER A 145 17.87 -33.20 17.27
C SER A 145 17.13 -34.48 16.90
N ASN A 146 16.25 -34.99 17.78
CA ASN A 146 15.47 -36.19 17.51
C ASN A 146 14.42 -35.99 16.39
N VAL A 147 13.84 -34.79 16.29
CA VAL A 147 12.84 -34.47 15.26
C VAL A 147 13.51 -34.22 13.89
N ILE A 148 14.67 -33.55 13.86
CA ILE A 148 15.45 -33.36 12.63
C ILE A 148 15.88 -34.71 12.03
N GLY A 149 16.29 -35.67 12.87
CA GLY A 149 16.70 -37.00 12.42
C GLY A 149 15.57 -37.82 11.81
N GLN A 150 14.33 -37.68 12.30
CA GLN A 150 13.18 -38.40 11.74
C GLN A 150 12.68 -37.81 10.41
N ILE A 151 12.86 -36.51 10.19
CA ILE A 151 12.48 -35.86 8.92
C ILE A 151 13.48 -36.20 7.80
N SER A 152 14.77 -36.30 8.12
CA SER A 152 15.81 -36.66 7.14
C SER A 152 15.73 -38.09 6.63
N ASN A 153 15.10 -39.01 7.37
CA ASN A 153 15.04 -40.43 6.99
C ASN A 153 13.76 -40.81 6.22
N LYS A 154 12.99 -39.80 5.78
CA LYS A 154 11.75 -39.98 5.02
C LYS A 154 11.70 -39.11 3.75
N LEU A 155 12.86 -38.59 3.31
CA LEU A 155 13.06 -37.98 1.99
C LEU A 155 13.94 -38.89 1.14
#